data_AF-A0A933E766-F1
#
_entry.id   AF-A0A933E766-F1
#
_cell.length_a   1.000
_cell.length_b   1.000
_cell.length_c   1.000
_cell.angle_alpha   90.00
_cell.angle_beta   90.00
_cell.angle_gamma   90.00
#
_symmetry.space_group_name_H-M   'P 1'
#
loop_
_entity.id
_entity.type
_entity.pdbx_description
1 polymer ?
#
loop_
_entity_poly.entity_id
_entity_poly.type
_entity_poly.pdbx_seq_one_letter_code
_entity_poly.pdbx_strand_id
1 'polypeptide(L)'
;MSDVSLSGALRKAKQGFWGRLGDLLRPGRVLAEEDLARMEEALVTSDFGVETSMAVLEALDRSWRAGSVRTVEAAQGFLRQEVLRRLT
;
A
#
# COMPACT_ATOMS: atom_id res chain seq x y z
N MET A 1 26.73 5.53 -15.70
CA MET A 1 25.46 5.66 -16.46
C MET A 1 24.49 4.63 -15.89
N SER A 2 23.78 4.95 -14.79
CA SER A 2 22.95 3.94 -14.07
C SER A 2 21.61 4.47 -13.54
N ASP A 3 21.10 5.59 -14.03
CA ASP A 3 19.85 6.19 -13.51
C ASP A 3 18.55 5.76 -14.22
N VAL A 4 18.65 5.06 -15.37
CA VAL A 4 17.46 4.74 -16.20
C VAL A 4 16.72 3.45 -15.77
N SER A 5 17.26 2.65 -14.86
CA SER A 5 16.71 1.30 -14.56
C SER A 5 15.85 1.23 -13.28
N LEU A 6 16.23 1.92 -12.20
CA LEU A 6 15.58 1.76 -10.89
C LEU A 6 14.18 2.38 -10.85
N SER A 7 14.04 3.61 -11.35
CA SER A 7 12.77 4.35 -11.36
C SER A 7 11.69 3.67 -12.22
N GLY A 8 12.09 3.04 -13.34
CA GLY A 8 11.20 2.30 -14.23
C GLY A 8 10.70 1.00 -13.61
N ALA A 9 11.60 0.22 -13.01
CA ALA A 9 11.27 -1.02 -12.30
C ALA A 9 10.35 -0.73 -11.10
N LEU A 10 10.68 0.29 -10.31
CA LEU A 10 9.89 0.72 -9.16
C LEU A 10 8.51 1.22 -9.59
N ARG A 11 8.39 1.91 -10.73
CA ARG A 11 7.10 2.36 -11.28
C ARG A 11 6.23 1.19 -11.72
N LYS A 12 6.82 0.16 -12.34
CA LYS A 12 6.10 -1.04 -12.77
C LYS A 12 5.66 -1.90 -11.57
N ALA A 13 6.52 -2.06 -10.57
CA ALA A 13 6.19 -2.71 -9.30
C ALA A 13 5.05 -1.97 -8.58
N LYS A 14 5.12 -0.63 -8.51
CA LYS A 14 4.04 0.22 -8.00
C LYS A 14 2.73 -0.01 -8.76
N GLN A 15 2.72 0.02 -10.10
CA GLN A 15 1.50 -0.20 -10.88
C GLN A 15 0.89 -1.59 -10.68
N GLY A 16 1.71 -2.66 -10.68
CA GLY A 16 1.24 -4.02 -10.45
C GLY A 16 0.71 -4.25 -9.03
N PHE A 17 1.32 -3.62 -8.03
CA PHE A 17 0.83 -3.65 -6.65
C PHE A 17 -0.54 -2.98 -6.51
N TRP A 18 -0.74 -1.77 -7.06
CA TRP A 18 -2.03 -1.08 -6.99
C TRP A 18 -3.14 -1.80 -7.74
N GLY A 19 -2.82 -2.45 -8.87
CA GLY A 19 -3.78 -3.30 -9.59
C GLY A 19 -4.24 -4.48 -8.72
N ARG A 20 -3.29 -5.23 -8.16
CA ARG A 20 -3.59 -6.35 -7.26
C ARG A 20 -4.38 -5.92 -6.03
N LEU A 21 -4.03 -4.78 -5.41
CA LEU A 21 -4.78 -4.26 -4.27
C LEU A 21 -6.20 -3.84 -4.63
N GLY A 22 -6.43 -3.38 -5.87
CA GLY A 22 -7.74 -3.11 -6.43
C GLY A 22 -8.60 -4.35 -6.57
N ASP A 23 -8.01 -5.45 -7.06
CA ASP A 23 -8.73 -6.73 -7.25
C ASP A 23 -9.03 -7.41 -5.91
N LEU A 24 -8.15 -7.24 -4.93
CA LEU A 24 -8.20 -7.92 -3.64
C LEU A 24 -9.23 -7.29 -2.68
N LEU A 25 -9.63 -6.04 -2.94
CA LEU A 25 -10.50 -5.26 -2.08
C LEU A 25 -11.72 -4.78 -2.85
N ARG A 26 -12.91 -5.22 -2.42
CA ARG A 26 -14.16 -4.79 -3.06
C ARG A 26 -14.43 -3.31 -2.74
N PRO A 27 -14.60 -2.44 -3.74
CA PRO A 27 -14.93 -1.03 -3.50
C PRO A 27 -16.27 -0.84 -2.77
N GLY A 28 -16.43 0.29 -2.09
CA GLY A 28 -17.69 0.73 -1.48
C GLY A 28 -18.02 0.09 -0.13
N ARG A 29 -17.06 -0.61 0.49
CA ARG A 29 -17.25 -1.27 1.80
C ARG A 29 -16.41 -0.64 2.89
N VAL A 30 -16.89 -0.77 4.13
CA VAL A 30 -16.13 -0.45 5.33
C VAL A 30 -14.95 -1.41 5.43
N LEU A 31 -13.79 -0.86 5.77
CA LEU A 31 -12.57 -1.61 5.95
C LEU A 31 -12.68 -2.52 7.17
N ALA A 32 -12.63 -3.82 6.95
CA ALA A 32 -12.59 -4.83 8.00
C ALA A 32 -11.14 -5.21 8.34
N GLU A 33 -10.94 -5.84 9.49
CA GLU A 33 -9.62 -6.33 9.92
C GLU A 33 -9.02 -7.34 8.91
N GLU A 34 -9.87 -8.18 8.30
CA GLU A 34 -9.47 -9.10 7.24
C GLU A 34 -8.90 -8.39 6.00
N ASP A 35 -9.38 -7.18 5.71
CA ASP A 35 -8.86 -6.37 4.59
C ASP A 35 -7.48 -5.80 4.92
N LEU A 36 -7.23 -5.43 6.18
CA LEU A 36 -5.91 -4.96 6.63
C LEU A 36 -4.86 -6.08 6.55
N ALA A 37 -5.18 -7.28 7.04
CA ALA A 37 -4.28 -8.44 6.97
C ALA A 37 -3.91 -8.79 5.51
N ARG A 38 -4.88 -8.69 4.61
CA ARG A 38 -4.69 -8.87 3.17
C ARG A 38 -3.80 -7.80 2.54
N MET A 39 -3.94 -6.54 2.95
CA MET A 39 -3.05 -5.46 2.50
C MET A 39 -1.62 -5.65 3.01
N GLU A 40 -1.46 -6.15 4.25
CA GLU A 40 -0.17 -6.52 4.83
C GLU A 40 0.54 -7.59 4.00
N GLU A 41 -0.13 -8.69 3.72
CA GLU A 41 0.41 -9.76 2.88
C GLU A 41 0.83 -9.22 1.49
N ALA A 42 -0.02 -8.40 0.87
CA ALA A 42 0.28 -7.78 -0.41
C ALA A 42 1.51 -6.84 -0.36
N LEU A 43 1.71 -6.11 0.73
CA LEU A 43 2.84 -5.20 0.91
C LEU A 43 4.14 -5.97 1.16
N VAL A 44 4.11 -6.96 2.04
CA VAL A 44 5.28 -7.78 2.36
C VAL A 44 5.77 -8.56 1.12
N THR A 45 4.86 -8.97 0.25
CA THR A 45 5.18 -9.68 -1.02
C THR A 45 5.51 -8.73 -2.18
N SER A 46 5.55 -7.42 -1.95
CA SER A 46 5.88 -6.42 -2.96
C SER A 46 7.36 -6.00 -2.92
N ASP A 47 7.86 -5.47 -4.04
CA ASP A 47 9.24 -5.00 -4.18
C ASP A 47 9.54 -3.68 -3.41
N PHE A 48 8.78 -3.35 -2.35
CA PHE A 48 9.02 -2.17 -1.51
C PHE A 48 10.04 -2.41 -0.37
N GLY A 49 10.36 -3.67 -0.08
CA GLY A 49 11.22 -4.05 1.04
C GLY A 49 10.49 -4.07 2.38
N VAL A 50 11.03 -4.83 3.34
CA VAL A 50 10.38 -5.12 4.63
C VAL A 50 10.19 -3.85 5.47
N GLU A 51 11.23 -3.00 5.57
CA GLU A 51 11.18 -1.78 6.39
C GLU A 51 10.09 -0.81 5.91
N THR A 52 10.06 -0.53 4.60
CA THR A 52 9.03 0.31 3.98
C THR A 52 7.64 -0.26 4.22
N SER A 53 7.49 -1.57 4.04
CA SER A 53 6.19 -2.26 4.18
C SER A 53 5.68 -2.17 5.62
N MET A 54 6.52 -2.48 6.61
CA MET A 54 6.20 -2.36 8.03
C MET A 54 5.80 -0.93 8.41
N ALA A 55 6.59 0.07 8.00
CA ALA A 55 6.32 1.46 8.34
C ALA A 55 5.02 1.99 7.71
N VAL A 56 4.68 1.51 6.51
CA VAL A 56 3.42 1.85 5.83
C VAL A 56 2.23 1.17 6.52
N LEU A 57 2.37 -0.10 6.91
CA LEU A 57 1.33 -0.85 7.61
C LEU A 57 1.00 -0.29 8.98
N GLU A 58 2.01 0.04 9.77
CA GLU A 58 1.80 0.69 11.07
C GLU A 58 1.05 2.02 10.92
N ALA A 59 1.38 2.80 9.88
CA ALA A 59 0.70 4.07 9.64
C ALA A 59 -0.76 3.86 9.22
N LEU A 60 -1.05 2.80 8.46
CA LEU A 60 -2.40 2.43 8.07
C LEU A 60 -3.23 1.94 9.28
N ASP A 61 -2.68 1.04 10.10
CA ASP A 61 -3.34 0.54 11.31
C ASP A 61 -3.68 1.69 12.28
N ARG A 62 -2.73 2.59 12.54
CA ARG A 62 -2.99 3.79 13.36
C ARG A 62 -4.12 4.64 12.81
N SER A 63 -4.15 4.84 11.49
CA SER A 63 -5.18 5.66 10.83
C SER A 63 -6.56 4.98 10.82
N TRP A 64 -6.60 3.65 10.67
CA TRP A 64 -7.83 2.87 10.76
C TRP A 64 -8.40 2.88 12.18
N ARG A 65 -7.55 2.67 13.21
CA ARG A 65 -7.93 2.74 14.62
C ARG A 65 -8.41 4.13 15.03
N ALA A 66 -7.75 5.18 14.55
CA ALA A 66 -8.17 6.58 14.75
C ALA A 66 -9.45 6.92 13.96
N GLY A 67 -9.82 6.08 12.99
CA GLY A 67 -11.01 6.25 12.17
C GLY A 67 -10.91 7.27 11.05
N SER A 68 -9.70 7.72 10.72
CA SER A 68 -9.44 8.57 9.55
C SER A 68 -9.44 7.78 8.25
N VAL A 69 -9.19 6.46 8.32
CA VAL A 69 -9.28 5.52 7.19
C VAL A 69 -10.37 4.50 7.51
N ARG A 70 -11.50 4.58 6.79
CA ARG A 70 -12.67 3.71 7.05
C ARG A 70 -13.12 2.89 5.86
N THR A 71 -12.68 3.22 4.65
CA THR A 71 -13.06 2.49 3.43
C THR A 71 -11.83 1.94 2.74
N VAL A 72 -12.07 0.96 1.88
CA VAL A 72 -11.05 0.37 1.00
C VAL A 72 -10.33 1.43 0.15
N GLU A 73 -11.07 2.38 -0.41
CA GLU A 73 -10.51 3.43 -1.27
C GLU A 73 -9.65 4.40 -0.45
N ALA A 74 -10.11 4.75 0.76
CA ALA A 74 -9.34 5.58 1.66
C ALA A 74 -8.03 4.90 2.05
N ALA A 75 -8.06 3.60 2.31
CA ALA A 75 -6.86 2.81 2.62
C ALA A 75 -5.91 2.71 1.42
N GLN A 76 -6.42 2.46 0.21
CA GLN A 76 -5.61 2.46 -1.02
C GLN A 76 -4.94 3.81 -1.27
N GLY A 77 -5.70 4.90 -1.15
CA GLY A 77 -5.17 6.26 -1.30
C GLY A 77 -4.10 6.58 -0.26
N PHE A 78 -4.36 6.21 1.00
CA PHE A 78 -3.42 6.36 2.10
C PHE A 78 -2.12 5.60 1.83
N LEU A 79 -2.20 4.29 1.53
CA LEU A 79 -1.04 3.46 1.22
C LEU A 79 -0.20 4.05 0.09
N ARG A 80 -0.84 4.57 -0.96
CA ARG A 80 -0.15 5.18 -2.10
C ARG A 80 0.66 6.40 -1.70
N GLN A 81 0.07 7.30 -0.92
CA GLN A 81 0.78 8.48 -0.41
C GLN A 81 1.90 8.07 0.54
N GLU A 82 1.64 7.08 1.38
CA GLU A 82 2.53 6.62 2.43
C GLU A 82 3.79 5.95 1.86
N VAL A 83 3.64 5.19 0.78
CA VAL A 83 4.73 4.60 -0.01
C VAL A 83 5.50 5.68 -0.80
N LEU A 84 4.82 6.63 -1.44
CA LEU A 84 5.49 7.68 -2.22
C LEU A 84 6.41 8.53 -1.34
N ARG A 85 5.92 8.98 -0.18
CA ARG A 85 6.71 9.81 0.74
C ARG A 85 7.92 9.09 1.35
N ARG A 86 8.01 7.76 1.29
CA ARG A 86 9.20 7.00 1.71
C ARG A 86 10.19 6.71 0.59
N LEU A 87 9.77 6.89 -0.66
CA LEU A 87 10.57 6.59 -1.85
C LEU A 87 11.03 7.87 -2.59
N THR A 88 10.74 9.04 -2.02
CA THR A 88 11.11 10.37 -2.53
C THR A 88 11.70 11.16 -1.37
#